data_AF-A0A553JSZ2-F1
#
_entry.id   AF-A0A553JSZ2-F1
#
_cell.length_a   1.000
_cell.length_b   1.000
_cell.length_c   1.000
_cell.angle_alpha   90.00
_cell.angle_beta   90.00
_cell.angle_gamma   90.00
#
_symmetry.space_group_name_H-M   'P 1'
#
loop_
_entity.id
_entity.type
_entity.pdbx_description
1 polymer ?
#
loop_
_entity_poly.entity_id
_entity_poly.type
_entity_poly.pdbx_seq_one_letter_code
_entity_poly.pdbx_strand_id
1 'polypeptide(L)'
;MMRFLILLFVSIHISGCSWVAWRGYVDPVTTPAPGSYVKVPGGCFEIGVQNLNLEQKKAILEAAAVVCSVWKSREFQTRVTSQTWLASCDLKDNGTKDLLSGEDVFNQLQKGLPEVFSINPRNPWMAIAQAQRSDTDHTRNRVAIEPNRISAWYAAEGTESGELINTFAHEVTHLISSQFRDSGHGSDKCPDAKLVSYGIGNLTEELVK
;
A
#
# COMPACT_ATOMS: atom_id res chain seq x y z
N MET A 1 38.91 -21.86 48.83
CA MET A 1 37.47 -21.80 48.51
C MET A 1 37.27 -20.81 47.36
N MET A 2 37.02 -21.32 46.15
CA MET A 2 36.93 -20.52 44.94
C MET A 2 35.46 -20.14 44.70
N ARG A 3 35.13 -18.85 44.79
CA ARG A 3 33.77 -18.34 44.56
C ARG A 3 33.53 -18.26 43.05
N PHE A 4 32.65 -19.11 42.53
CA PHE A 4 32.12 -18.99 41.18
C PHE A 4 31.15 -17.80 41.14
N LEU A 5 31.53 -16.76 40.39
CA LEU A 5 30.64 -15.65 40.07
C LEU A 5 29.79 -16.09 38.86
N ILE A 6 28.51 -16.38 39.09
CA ILE A 6 27.56 -16.64 38.01
C ILE A 6 27.14 -15.29 37.45
N LEU A 7 27.71 -14.90 36.30
CA LEU A 7 27.25 -13.74 35.52
C LEU A 7 26.00 -14.15 34.75
N LEU A 8 24.84 -13.77 35.29
CA LEU A 8 23.55 -13.83 34.59
C LEU A 8 23.56 -12.79 33.47
N PHE A 9 23.84 -13.22 32.24
CA PHE A 9 23.59 -12.42 31.04
C PHE A 9 22.07 -12.35 30.83
N VAL A 10 21.46 -11.26 31.29
CA VAL A 10 20.11 -10.89 30.88
C VAL A 10 20.22 -10.33 29.46
N SER A 11 20.04 -11.19 28.47
CA SER A 11 19.86 -10.80 27.08
C SER A 11 18.49 -10.16 26.93
N ILE A 12 18.42 -8.85 27.17
CA ILE A 12 17.29 -8.02 26.78
C ILE A 12 17.17 -8.12 25.26
N HIS A 13 16.28 -8.98 24.80
CA HIS A 13 15.83 -8.96 23.42
C HIS A 13 15.07 -7.66 23.27
N ILE A 14 15.76 -6.64 22.76
CA ILE A 14 15.11 -5.44 22.24
C ILE A 14 14.36 -5.96 21.02
N SER A 15 13.15 -6.47 21.24
CA SER A 15 12.16 -6.64 20.19
C SER A 15 12.16 -5.33 19.44
N GLY A 16 12.68 -5.35 18.21
CA GLY A 16 12.85 -4.15 17.40
C GLY A 16 11.57 -3.35 17.52
N CYS A 17 11.67 -2.12 18.01
CA CYS A 17 10.51 -1.24 18.05
C CYS A 17 10.00 -1.19 16.62
N SER A 18 8.93 -1.91 16.34
CA SER A 18 8.12 -1.69 15.16
C SER A 18 7.57 -0.28 15.35
N TRP A 19 8.28 0.67 14.75
CA TRP A 19 7.81 2.04 14.64
C TRP A 19 6.65 2.00 13.66
N VAL A 20 5.48 1.70 14.23
CA VAL A 20 4.21 1.76 13.53
C VAL A 20 3.99 3.22 13.17
N ALA A 21 3.96 3.56 11.87
CA ALA A 21 3.75 4.93 11.36
C ALA A 21 2.47 5.62 11.90
N TRP A 22 1.62 4.84 12.56
CA TRP A 22 0.36 5.23 13.18
C TRP A 22 0.48 5.61 14.67
N ARG A 23 1.67 5.50 15.30
CA ARG A 23 1.87 5.95 16.70
C ARG A 23 1.69 7.47 16.81
N GLY A 24 0.65 7.88 17.54
CA GLY A 24 0.26 9.30 17.68
C GLY A 24 -0.91 9.71 16.80
N TYR A 25 -1.42 8.81 15.96
CA TYR A 25 -2.66 9.00 15.22
C TYR A 25 -3.85 8.59 16.10
N VAL A 26 -4.53 9.58 16.67
CA VAL A 26 -5.90 9.43 17.12
C VAL A 26 -6.75 9.68 15.88
N ASP A 27 -7.30 8.62 15.30
CA ASP A 27 -8.49 8.77 14.45
C ASP A 27 -9.48 9.57 15.27
N PRO A 28 -10.22 10.54 14.73
CA PRO A 28 -11.44 10.95 15.39
C PRO A 28 -12.42 9.76 15.30
N VAL A 29 -12.19 8.73 16.13
CA VAL A 29 -13.15 7.66 16.46
C VAL A 29 -14.45 8.29 16.96
N THR A 30 -14.37 9.53 17.42
CA THR A 30 -15.49 10.47 17.50
C THR A 30 -15.45 11.40 16.28
N THR A 31 -16.20 11.09 15.21
CA THR A 31 -16.47 11.94 14.01
C THR A 31 -15.31 12.32 13.07
N PRO A 32 -15.34 11.93 11.78
CA PRO A 32 -15.14 12.92 10.74
C PRO A 32 -16.41 13.79 10.65
N ALA A 33 -16.26 15.09 10.41
CA ALA A 33 -17.41 15.92 10.03
C ALA A 33 -18.03 15.36 8.73
N PRO A 34 -19.37 15.44 8.55
CA PRO A 34 -20.03 15.06 7.30
C PRO A 34 -19.35 15.78 6.11
N GLY A 35 -18.76 15.02 5.18
CA GLY A 35 -18.01 15.55 4.02
C GLY A 35 -16.51 15.22 3.96
N SER A 36 -15.98 14.49 4.94
CA SER A 36 -14.55 14.10 5.00
C SER A 36 -14.17 12.96 4.06
N TYR A 37 -15.15 12.13 3.69
CA TYR A 37 -14.99 11.05 2.71
C TYR A 37 -15.58 11.47 1.38
N VAL A 38 -14.86 11.17 0.30
CA VAL A 38 -15.26 11.55 -1.05
C VAL A 38 -15.28 10.31 -1.93
N LYS A 39 -16.42 10.07 -2.56
CA LYS A 39 -16.55 9.03 -3.59
C LYS A 39 -15.72 9.42 -4.81
N VAL A 40 -14.82 8.54 -5.19
CA VAL A 40 -13.97 8.72 -6.36
C VAL A 40 -14.81 8.49 -7.63
N PRO A 41 -14.67 9.33 -8.66
CA PRO A 41 -15.28 9.07 -9.97
C PRO A 41 -14.96 7.66 -10.47
N GLY A 42 -15.97 6.96 -11.01
CA GLY A 42 -15.85 5.55 -11.39
C GLY A 42 -16.17 4.57 -10.25
N GLY A 43 -16.27 5.03 -9.00
CA GLY A 43 -16.93 4.31 -7.91
C GLY A 43 -16.17 3.12 -7.33
N CYS A 44 -14.84 3.04 -7.49
CA CYS A 44 -14.04 2.00 -6.84
C CYS A 44 -13.77 2.29 -5.36
N PHE A 45 -13.74 3.56 -4.97
CA PHE A 45 -13.25 3.98 -3.66
C PHE A 45 -14.09 5.12 -3.09
N GLU A 46 -14.21 5.16 -1.77
CA GLU A 46 -14.60 6.31 -0.97
C GLU A 46 -13.45 6.66 -0.02
N ILE A 47 -12.80 7.81 -0.26
CA ILE A 47 -11.51 8.14 0.37
C ILE A 47 -11.69 9.24 1.40
N GLY A 48 -11.26 8.98 2.62
CA GLY A 48 -11.11 9.98 3.69
C GLY A 48 -9.93 10.89 3.39
N VAL A 49 -10.21 12.18 3.18
CA VAL A 49 -9.25 13.22 2.75
C VAL A 49 -9.09 14.34 3.79
N GLN A 50 -9.58 14.14 5.01
CA GLN A 50 -9.61 15.14 6.09
C GLN A 50 -8.24 15.74 6.46
N ASN A 51 -7.15 15.03 6.16
CA ASN A 51 -5.80 15.45 6.52
C ASN A 51 -5.00 16.03 5.34
N LEU A 52 -5.65 16.26 4.20
CA LEU A 52 -5.05 16.79 2.98
C LEU A 52 -5.44 18.24 2.77
N ASN A 53 -4.51 19.05 2.25
CA ASN A 53 -4.86 20.36 1.72
C ASN A 53 -5.65 20.22 0.39
N LEU A 54 -6.18 21.32 -0.14
CA LEU A 54 -7.05 21.29 -1.33
C LEU A 54 -6.37 20.67 -2.57
N GLU A 55 -5.11 21.00 -2.82
CA GLU A 55 -4.35 20.49 -3.96
C GLU A 55 -4.04 19.00 -3.80
N GLN A 56 -3.60 18.59 -2.61
CA GLN A 56 -3.34 17.19 -2.28
C GLN A 56 -4.60 16.34 -2.37
N LYS A 57 -5.73 16.84 -1.86
CA LYS A 57 -7.04 16.20 -2.00
C LYS A 57 -7.37 16.00 -3.48
N LYS A 58 -7.21 17.02 -4.31
CA LYS A 58 -7.49 16.94 -5.74
C LYS A 58 -6.58 15.90 -6.43
N ALA A 59 -5.28 15.95 -6.17
CA ALA A 59 -4.30 15.00 -6.71
C ALA A 59 -4.61 13.54 -6.35
N ILE A 60 -4.94 13.27 -5.07
CA ILE A 60 -5.32 11.91 -4.62
C ILE A 60 -6.59 11.42 -5.29
N LEU A 61 -7.61 12.27 -5.42
CA LEU A 61 -8.87 11.88 -6.06
C LEU A 61 -8.71 11.63 -7.56
N GLU A 62 -7.88 12.41 -8.24
CA GLU A 62 -7.54 12.21 -9.65
C GLU A 62 -6.75 10.91 -9.86
N ALA A 63 -5.67 10.70 -9.10
CA ALA A 63 -4.90 9.45 -9.16
C ALA A 63 -5.76 8.22 -8.85
N ALA A 64 -6.64 8.30 -7.82
CA ALA A 64 -7.55 7.23 -7.49
C ALA A 64 -8.55 6.92 -8.61
N ALA A 65 -9.05 7.95 -9.31
CA ALA A 65 -9.96 7.77 -10.44
C ALA A 65 -9.25 7.09 -11.62
N VAL A 66 -7.99 7.46 -11.89
CA VAL A 66 -7.15 6.81 -12.91
C VAL A 66 -6.94 5.34 -12.56
N VAL A 67 -6.49 5.03 -11.34
CA VAL A 67 -6.31 3.65 -10.86
C VAL A 67 -7.60 2.85 -10.99
N CYS A 68 -8.73 3.42 -10.57
CA CYS A 68 -10.05 2.79 -10.69
C CYS A 68 -10.41 2.44 -12.14
N SER A 69 -10.14 3.36 -13.07
CA SER A 69 -10.42 3.17 -14.50
C SER A 69 -9.53 2.07 -15.10
N VAL A 70 -8.23 2.12 -14.82
CA VAL A 70 -7.26 1.13 -15.29
C VAL A 70 -7.61 -0.27 -14.78
N TRP A 71 -7.90 -0.42 -13.49
CA TRP A 71 -8.20 -1.73 -12.89
C TRP A 71 -9.51 -2.36 -13.38
N LYS A 72 -10.42 -1.54 -13.93
CA LYS A 72 -11.64 -2.00 -14.61
C LYS A 72 -11.42 -2.32 -16.08
N SER A 73 -10.27 -1.97 -16.65
CA SER A 73 -9.99 -2.20 -18.06
C SER A 73 -9.74 -3.68 -18.35
N ARG A 74 -10.14 -4.11 -19.54
CA ARG A 74 -9.85 -5.47 -20.04
C ARG A 74 -8.36 -5.71 -20.21
N GLU A 75 -7.60 -4.66 -20.55
CA GLU A 75 -6.17 -4.77 -20.74
C GLU A 75 -5.46 -5.07 -19.42
N PHE A 76 -5.80 -4.36 -18.35
CA PHE A 76 -5.30 -4.66 -17.01
C PHE A 76 -5.63 -6.10 -16.60
N GLN A 77 -6.88 -6.53 -16.77
CA GLN A 77 -7.26 -7.92 -16.50
C GLN A 77 -6.38 -8.90 -17.28
N THR A 78 -6.24 -8.70 -18.59
CA THR A 78 -5.47 -9.59 -19.47
C THR A 78 -4.00 -9.66 -19.05
N ARG A 79 -3.38 -8.51 -18.75
CA ARG A 79 -1.97 -8.45 -18.32
C ARG A 79 -1.80 -9.12 -16.96
N VAL A 80 -2.70 -8.89 -16.01
CA VAL A 80 -2.64 -9.53 -14.69
C VAL A 80 -2.79 -11.04 -14.77
N THR A 81 -3.77 -11.54 -15.52
CA THR A 81 -4.04 -12.99 -15.62
C THR A 81 -3.01 -13.74 -16.44
N SER A 82 -2.27 -13.06 -17.33
CA SER A 82 -1.29 -13.70 -18.23
C SER A 82 0.02 -14.13 -17.56
N GLN A 83 0.26 -13.76 -16.30
CA GLN A 83 1.55 -14.00 -15.64
C GLN A 83 1.42 -14.58 -14.23
N THR A 84 2.54 -15.10 -13.72
CA THR A 84 2.68 -15.54 -12.33
C THR A 84 3.31 -14.43 -11.51
N TRP A 85 2.84 -14.31 -10.27
CA TRP A 85 3.24 -13.25 -9.35
C TRP A 85 3.90 -13.82 -8.10
N LEU A 86 4.72 -13.02 -7.45
CA LEU A 86 5.22 -13.28 -6.10
C LEU A 86 4.32 -12.55 -5.09
N ALA A 87 3.67 -13.28 -4.19
CA ALA A 87 2.93 -12.65 -3.10
C ALA A 87 3.88 -11.95 -2.12
N SER A 88 5.05 -12.56 -1.88
CA SER A 88 6.12 -12.00 -1.08
C SER A 88 7.48 -12.56 -1.51
N CYS A 89 8.57 -11.94 -1.08
CA CYS A 89 9.92 -12.46 -1.31
C CYS A 89 10.30 -13.57 -0.31
N ASP A 90 9.48 -13.79 0.71
CA ASP A 90 9.70 -14.86 1.69
C ASP A 90 9.54 -16.23 1.02
N LEU A 91 10.31 -17.21 1.51
CA LEU A 91 10.07 -18.61 1.15
C LEU A 91 8.95 -19.16 2.03
N LYS A 92 8.12 -20.04 1.45
CA LYS A 92 7.21 -20.90 2.19
C LYS A 92 7.99 -21.84 3.10
N ASP A 93 7.30 -22.45 4.08
CA ASP A 93 7.91 -23.40 5.04
C ASP A 93 8.66 -24.56 4.38
N ASN A 94 8.31 -24.91 3.14
CA ASN A 94 8.96 -25.94 2.33
C ASN A 94 10.14 -25.42 1.46
N GLY A 95 10.58 -24.17 1.65
CA GLY A 95 11.68 -23.55 0.92
C GLY A 95 11.33 -23.09 -0.50
N THR A 96 10.06 -23.15 -0.91
CA THR A 96 9.62 -22.69 -2.24
C THR A 96 9.20 -21.23 -2.24
N LYS A 97 9.25 -20.59 -3.42
CA LYS A 97 8.79 -19.21 -3.60
C LYS A 97 7.27 -19.10 -3.37
N ASP A 98 6.84 -17.98 -2.80
CA ASP A 98 5.43 -17.69 -2.61
C ASP A 98 4.77 -17.17 -3.89
N LEU A 99 4.48 -18.10 -4.81
CA LEU A 99 3.91 -17.81 -6.11
C LEU A 99 2.37 -17.85 -6.09
N LEU A 100 1.76 -16.92 -6.84
CA LEU A 100 0.32 -16.87 -7.13
C LEU A 100 0.08 -16.86 -8.63
N SER A 101 -0.99 -17.53 -9.08
CA SER A 101 -1.44 -17.40 -10.47
C SER A 101 -2.01 -16.00 -10.73
N GLY A 102 -1.94 -15.54 -11.98
CA GLY A 102 -2.55 -14.27 -12.36
C GLY A 102 -4.06 -14.23 -12.14
N GLU A 103 -4.74 -15.38 -12.31
CA GLU A 103 -6.16 -15.52 -12.01
C GLU A 103 -6.46 -15.32 -10.52
N ASP A 104 -5.65 -15.92 -9.63
CA ASP A 104 -5.80 -15.76 -8.18
C ASP A 104 -5.58 -14.31 -7.77
N VAL A 105 -4.54 -13.66 -8.31
CA VAL A 105 -4.27 -12.24 -8.04
C VAL A 105 -5.43 -11.38 -8.51
N PHE A 106 -5.90 -11.54 -9.75
CA PHE A 106 -7.02 -10.76 -10.26
C PHE A 106 -8.29 -10.96 -9.44
N ASN A 107 -8.59 -12.21 -9.04
CA ASN A 107 -9.72 -12.52 -8.18
C ASN A 107 -9.62 -11.86 -6.80
N GLN A 108 -8.41 -11.83 -6.20
CA GLN A 108 -8.17 -11.12 -4.94
C GLN A 108 -8.37 -9.61 -5.11
N LEU A 109 -7.85 -9.02 -6.19
CA LEU A 109 -8.04 -7.60 -6.48
C LEU A 109 -9.53 -7.23 -6.61
N GLN A 110 -10.32 -8.01 -7.35
CA GLN A 110 -11.75 -7.73 -7.53
C GLN A 110 -12.57 -7.87 -6.24
N LYS A 111 -12.26 -8.87 -5.40
CA LYS A 111 -13.03 -9.15 -4.17
C LYS A 111 -12.60 -8.34 -2.96
N GLY A 112 -11.32 -7.96 -2.91
CA GLY A 112 -10.73 -7.31 -1.75
C GLY A 112 -10.54 -5.80 -1.91
N LEU A 113 -10.95 -5.20 -3.05
CA LEU A 113 -10.93 -3.77 -3.27
C LEU A 113 -11.56 -3.03 -2.07
N PRO A 114 -10.80 -2.21 -1.33
CA PRO A 114 -11.33 -1.53 -0.16
C PRO A 114 -12.31 -0.45 -0.59
N GLU A 115 -13.59 -0.64 -0.28
CA GLU A 115 -14.62 0.36 -0.59
C GLU A 115 -14.37 1.69 0.12
N VAL A 116 -13.83 1.65 1.35
CA VAL A 116 -13.60 2.83 2.20
C VAL A 116 -12.22 2.75 2.87
N PHE A 117 -11.44 3.82 2.80
CA PHE A 117 -10.18 3.99 3.56
C PHE A 117 -9.77 5.47 3.61
N SER A 118 -8.78 5.82 4.42
CA SER A 118 -8.27 7.21 4.51
C SER A 118 -6.83 7.35 4.02
N ILE A 119 -6.54 8.52 3.44
CA ILE A 119 -5.19 8.91 3.02
C ILE A 119 -4.65 9.95 3.99
N ASN A 120 -3.42 9.73 4.47
CA ASN A 120 -2.79 10.56 5.48
C ASN A 120 -1.37 10.96 5.08
N PRO A 121 -0.99 12.24 5.16
CA PRO A 121 0.34 12.67 4.75
C PRO A 121 1.31 12.84 5.94
N ARG A 122 1.21 12.09 7.05
CA ARG A 122 2.07 12.36 8.24
C ARG A 122 2.82 11.19 8.90
N ASN A 123 4.10 11.54 9.11
CA ASN A 123 5.37 11.01 9.63
C ASN A 123 5.39 10.27 11.01
N PRO A 124 6.46 9.53 11.38
CA PRO A 124 7.78 9.34 10.74
C PRO A 124 7.79 8.49 9.46
N TRP A 125 8.34 9.03 8.37
CA TRP A 125 8.55 8.37 7.08
C TRP A 125 9.87 7.61 7.09
N MET A 126 9.78 6.29 6.94
CA MET A 126 10.92 5.46 6.56
C MET A 126 10.73 4.89 5.14
N ALA A 127 9.67 5.31 4.44
CA ALA A 127 9.26 4.89 3.12
C ALA A 127 8.37 5.97 2.47
N ILE A 128 8.30 5.96 1.13
CA ILE A 128 7.50 6.90 0.32
C ILE A 128 5.99 6.78 0.64
N ALA A 129 5.54 5.57 0.97
CA ALA A 129 4.20 5.30 1.43
C ALA A 129 4.14 4.05 2.31
N GLN A 130 3.02 3.88 3.03
CA GLN A 130 2.75 2.70 3.84
C GLN A 130 1.24 2.52 4.07
N ALA A 131 0.75 1.31 3.85
CA ALA A 131 -0.62 0.91 4.17
C ALA A 131 -0.75 0.28 5.56
N GLN A 132 -1.93 0.46 6.15
CA GLN A 132 -2.43 -0.27 7.30
C GLN A 132 -3.78 -0.87 6.95
N ARG A 133 -3.79 -2.19 6.88
CA ARG A 133 -5.01 -2.97 6.80
C ARG A 133 -5.51 -3.30 8.19
N SER A 134 -6.81 -3.19 8.38
CA SER A 134 -7.53 -3.65 9.56
C SER A 134 -8.40 -4.85 9.16
N ASP A 135 -8.17 -5.98 9.82
CA ASP A 135 -8.89 -7.22 9.53
C ASP A 135 -10.31 -7.24 10.13
N THR A 136 -10.58 -6.37 11.12
CA THR A 136 -11.84 -6.39 11.89
C THR A 136 -12.67 -5.12 11.75
N ASP A 137 -12.08 -4.04 11.24
CA ASP A 137 -12.75 -2.75 11.09
C ASP A 137 -12.16 -2.01 9.89
N HIS A 138 -12.76 -2.20 8.71
CA HIS A 138 -12.29 -1.62 7.46
C HIS A 138 -12.30 -0.08 7.46
N THR A 139 -13.04 0.57 8.36
CA THR A 139 -12.97 2.04 8.53
C THR A 139 -11.61 2.49 9.07
N ARG A 140 -10.82 1.56 9.59
CA ARG A 140 -9.42 1.75 10.03
C ARG A 140 -8.40 1.39 8.96
N ASN A 141 -8.81 1.11 7.72
CA ASN A 141 -7.89 1.00 6.61
C ASN A 141 -7.33 2.38 6.27
N ARG A 142 -6.00 2.46 6.15
CA ARG A 142 -5.30 3.73 5.95
C ARG A 142 -4.12 3.55 5.03
N VAL A 143 -3.83 4.58 4.26
CA VAL A 143 -2.59 4.69 3.50
C VAL A 143 -1.93 5.99 3.87
N ALA A 144 -0.67 5.92 4.25
CA ALA A 144 0.18 7.06 4.48
C ALA A 144 1.01 7.30 3.21
N ILE A 145 1.00 8.51 2.64
CA ILE A 145 1.81 8.86 1.46
C ILE A 145 2.59 10.13 1.76
N GLU A 146 3.89 10.12 1.44
CA GLU A 146 4.73 11.30 1.61
C GLU A 146 4.14 12.53 0.88
N PRO A 147 4.08 13.71 1.53
CA PRO A 147 3.49 14.90 0.92
C PRO A 147 4.10 15.27 -0.43
N ASN A 148 5.43 15.10 -0.58
CA ASN A 148 6.14 15.43 -1.81
C ASN A 148 5.70 14.54 -2.99
N ARG A 149 5.41 13.25 -2.73
CA ARG A 149 4.87 12.33 -3.74
C ARG A 149 3.49 12.78 -4.23
N ILE A 150 2.66 13.31 -3.34
CA ILE A 150 1.34 13.85 -3.70
C ILE A 150 1.50 15.18 -4.46
N SER A 151 2.33 16.09 -3.95
CA SER A 151 2.53 17.42 -4.55
C SER A 151 3.22 17.38 -5.92
N ALA A 152 4.00 16.34 -6.21
CA ALA A 152 4.60 16.12 -7.52
C ALA A 152 3.57 15.91 -8.65
N TRP A 153 2.31 15.61 -8.31
CA TRP A 153 1.22 15.42 -9.28
C TRP A 153 1.04 16.58 -10.26
N TYR A 154 1.20 17.82 -9.79
CA TYR A 154 1.07 19.03 -10.63
C TYR A 154 2.42 19.67 -11.00
N ALA A 155 3.54 19.05 -10.62
CA ALA A 155 4.87 19.64 -10.81
C ALA A 155 5.45 19.42 -12.21
N ALA A 156 4.91 18.47 -12.99
CA ALA A 156 5.35 18.18 -14.35
C ALA A 156 4.34 18.72 -15.37
N GLU A 157 4.80 19.50 -16.34
CA GLU A 157 3.98 19.92 -17.48
C GLU A 157 3.59 18.68 -18.32
N GLY A 158 2.29 18.36 -18.37
CA GLY A 158 1.71 17.53 -19.43
C GLY A 158 1.70 16.01 -19.24
N THR A 159 2.17 15.46 -18.12
CA THR A 159 2.01 14.03 -17.80
C THR A 159 1.48 13.89 -16.38
N GLU A 160 0.35 13.20 -16.22
CA GLU A 160 -0.08 12.65 -14.93
C GLU A 160 1.15 12.06 -14.23
N SER A 161 1.35 12.37 -12.94
CA SER A 161 2.51 11.83 -12.23
C SER A 161 2.31 10.33 -12.04
N GLY A 162 2.83 9.55 -13.00
CA GLY A 162 2.81 8.09 -12.98
C GLY A 162 3.33 7.53 -11.65
N GLU A 163 4.24 8.27 -11.02
CA GLU A 163 4.73 8.05 -9.67
C GLU A 163 3.63 8.01 -8.59
N LEU A 164 2.66 8.93 -8.58
CA LEU A 164 1.56 8.91 -7.61
C LEU A 164 0.56 7.80 -7.92
N ILE A 165 0.28 7.53 -9.20
CA ILE A 165 -0.57 6.42 -9.65
C ILE A 165 0.02 5.08 -9.18
N ASN A 166 1.32 4.89 -9.41
CA ASN A 166 2.07 3.72 -9.00
C ASN A 166 1.99 3.53 -7.48
N THR A 167 2.36 4.57 -6.71
CA THR A 167 2.33 4.54 -5.25
C THR A 167 0.92 4.24 -4.73
N PHE A 168 -0.11 4.89 -5.26
CA PHE A 168 -1.48 4.65 -4.83
C PHE A 168 -1.93 3.21 -5.12
N ALA A 169 -1.70 2.72 -6.33
CA ALA A 169 -2.05 1.36 -6.72
C ALA A 169 -1.31 0.31 -5.88
N HIS A 170 -0.01 0.52 -5.64
CA HIS A 170 0.83 -0.32 -4.77
C HIS A 170 0.23 -0.43 -3.36
N GLU A 171 -0.02 0.70 -2.70
CA GLU A 171 -0.52 0.68 -1.32
C GLU A 171 -1.94 0.12 -1.20
N VAL A 172 -2.79 0.31 -2.21
CA VAL A 172 -4.12 -0.31 -2.23
C VAL A 172 -4.02 -1.83 -2.25
N THR A 173 -3.00 -2.43 -2.89
CA THR A 173 -2.82 -3.89 -2.84
C THR A 173 -2.62 -4.41 -1.41
N HIS A 174 -1.92 -3.66 -0.56
CA HIS A 174 -1.72 -4.02 0.85
C HIS A 174 -3.00 -3.95 1.68
N LEU A 175 -3.97 -3.13 1.27
CA LEU A 175 -5.30 -3.11 1.87
C LEU A 175 -6.16 -4.30 1.43
N ILE A 176 -5.93 -4.81 0.22
CA ILE A 176 -6.68 -5.93 -0.37
C ILE A 176 -6.33 -7.24 0.34
N SER A 177 -5.04 -7.56 0.46
CA SER A 177 -4.59 -8.85 0.98
C SER A 177 -3.31 -8.71 1.79
N SER A 178 -3.32 -9.28 3.01
CA SER A 178 -2.11 -9.38 3.85
C SER A 178 -1.06 -10.34 3.28
N GLN A 179 -1.40 -11.10 2.23
CA GLN A 179 -0.46 -11.95 1.51
C GLN A 179 0.50 -11.15 0.62
N PHE A 180 0.06 -9.99 0.12
CA PHE A 180 0.89 -9.13 -0.71
C PHE A 180 1.84 -8.36 0.22
N ARG A 181 3.10 -8.80 0.31
CA ARG A 181 4.08 -8.24 1.25
C ARG A 181 5.29 -7.70 0.52
N ASP A 182 5.78 -6.56 0.99
CA ASP A 182 7.00 -5.95 0.48
C ASP A 182 8.28 -6.55 1.09
N SER A 183 8.18 -7.39 2.12
CA SER A 183 9.35 -7.99 2.79
C SER A 183 10.34 -8.60 1.80
N GLY A 184 11.59 -8.13 1.84
CA GLY A 184 12.69 -8.65 1.01
C GLY A 184 12.86 -8.02 -0.38
N HIS A 185 12.06 -6.98 -0.70
CA HIS A 185 12.15 -6.21 -1.94
C HIS A 185 13.51 -5.50 -2.10
N GLY A 186 13.87 -5.13 -3.34
CA GLY A 186 15.12 -4.43 -3.67
C GLY A 186 16.38 -5.31 -3.66
N SER A 187 16.23 -6.64 -3.68
CA SER A 187 17.34 -7.59 -3.75
C SER A 187 17.34 -8.39 -5.07
N ASP A 188 18.48 -8.88 -5.52
CA ASP A 188 18.59 -9.71 -6.74
C ASP A 188 17.69 -10.96 -6.71
N LYS A 189 17.34 -11.42 -5.50
CA LYS A 189 16.48 -12.59 -5.27
C LYS A 189 15.00 -12.25 -5.35
N CYS A 190 14.66 -10.96 -5.28
CA CYS A 190 13.29 -10.47 -5.35
C CYS A 190 13.19 -9.29 -6.34
N PRO A 191 12.99 -9.56 -7.64
CA PRO A 191 12.76 -8.50 -8.60
C PRO A 191 11.42 -7.83 -8.29
N ASP A 192 11.46 -6.57 -7.88
CA ASP A 192 10.30 -5.79 -7.43
C ASP A 192 9.12 -5.90 -8.40
N ALA A 193 9.37 -5.84 -9.72
CA ALA A 193 8.34 -5.96 -10.76
C ALA A 193 7.52 -7.27 -10.73
N LYS A 194 7.98 -8.32 -10.03
CA LYS A 194 7.24 -9.58 -9.88
C LYS A 194 6.44 -9.67 -8.58
N LEU A 195 6.73 -8.83 -7.59
CA LEU A 195 5.88 -8.73 -6.40
C LEU A 195 4.51 -8.19 -6.80
N VAL A 196 3.43 -8.72 -6.21
CA VAL A 196 2.08 -8.27 -6.53
C VAL A 196 1.95 -6.76 -6.33
N SER A 197 2.37 -6.25 -5.17
CA SER A 197 2.24 -4.81 -4.83
C SER A 197 2.93 -3.91 -5.86
N TYR A 198 4.24 -4.12 -6.04
CA TYR A 198 5.06 -3.35 -6.98
C TYR A 198 4.66 -3.55 -8.44
N GLY A 199 4.45 -4.78 -8.87
CA GLY A 199 4.14 -5.06 -10.27
C GLY A 199 2.74 -4.61 -10.67
N ILE A 200 1.76 -4.61 -9.76
CA ILE A 200 0.45 -3.97 -9.99
C ILE A 200 0.60 -2.44 -10.03
N GLY A 201 1.39 -1.85 -9.13
CA GLY A 201 1.73 -0.42 -9.18
C GLY A 201 2.32 -0.02 -10.54
N ASN A 202 3.37 -0.72 -10.96
CA ASN A 202 4.06 -0.51 -12.24
C ASN A 202 3.14 -0.71 -13.44
N LEU A 203 2.36 -1.78 -13.46
CA LEU A 203 1.42 -2.05 -14.56
C LEU A 203 0.34 -0.96 -14.64
N THR A 204 -0.15 -0.50 -13.50
CA THR A 204 -1.17 0.56 -13.47
C THR A 204 -0.63 1.87 -14.03
N GLU A 205 0.61 2.22 -13.68
CA GLU A 205 1.31 3.37 -14.25
C GLU A 205 1.59 3.21 -15.75
N GLU A 206 2.03 2.03 -16.20
CA GLU A 206 2.30 1.72 -17.61
C GLU A 206 1.07 1.97 -18.48
N LEU A 207 -0.11 1.53 -18.05
CA LEU A 207 -1.35 1.59 -18.82
C LEU A 207 -1.98 2.99 -18.90
N VAL A 208 -1.38 3.98 -18.27
CA VAL A 208 -1.80 5.39 -18.32
C VAL A 208 -0.95 6.21 -19.29
N LYS A 209 0.28 5.76 -19.57
CA LYS A 209 1.24 6.40 -20.47
C LYS A 209 0.97 6.02 -21.93
#